data_AF-A0A6B0SG21-F1
#
_entry.id   AF-A0A6B0SG21-F1
#
_cell.length_a   1.000
_cell.length_b   1.000
_cell.length_c   1.000
_cell.angle_alpha   90.00
_cell.angle_beta   90.00
_cell.angle_gamma   90.00
#
_symmetry.space_group_name_H-M   'P 1'
#
loop_
_entity.id
_entity.type
_entity.pdbx_description
1 polymer ?
#
loop_
_entity_poly.entity_id
_entity_poly.type
_entity_poly.pdbx_seq_one_letter_code
_entity_poly.pdbx_strand_id
1 'polypeptide(L)'
;MAGKPTLHYFNGRGRMECIRWLLAAAGVEFEEKFIEKPEDLDKLKNDGSLMFQQVPMVEIDGMKLVQTRAILNYIATKYNLYGKDMKERALIDMYSEGVADLGEMIMHFPLCPPAEKDAKLTLIREKTTNRYLPAFENVLKSHGQDYLVGNKLSRADIHLVELLYYVEELDPRLLANFPLLKKGVGFPLPWLEPIQRGWVAAEDSRGSRSRSEWEGKGLGERQAGCMVQGQNRGSTSVLGFQKAVPDLAEPLPKTSSNPGYLVSEHH
;
A
#
# COMPACT_ATOMS: atom_id res chain seq x y z
N MET A 1 -0.26 -26.37 -4.17
CA MET A 1 -1.10 -25.19 -3.95
C MET A 1 -0.25 -24.20 -3.20
N ALA A 2 0.15 -23.08 -3.81
CA ALA A 2 0.86 -22.04 -3.06
C ALA A 2 -0.10 -21.49 -1.98
N GLY A 3 0.38 -21.36 -0.74
CA GLY A 3 -0.39 -20.80 0.36
C GLY A 3 -0.68 -19.31 0.15
N LYS A 4 -1.58 -18.75 0.97
CA LYS A 4 -1.82 -17.29 1.01
C LYS A 4 -0.51 -16.56 1.34
N PRO A 5 -0.25 -15.37 0.78
CA PRO A 5 0.89 -14.57 1.19
C PRO A 5 0.87 -14.29 2.69
N THR A 6 2.03 -14.35 3.35
CA THR A 6 2.16 -14.01 4.78
C THR A 6 3.05 -12.78 4.92
N LEU A 7 2.51 -11.71 5.50
CA LEU A 7 3.18 -10.42 5.68
C LEU A 7 3.75 -10.34 7.10
N HIS A 8 5.06 -10.11 7.20
CA HIS A 8 5.77 -9.92 8.47
C HIS A 8 6.12 -8.46 8.64
N TYR A 9 5.47 -7.80 9.60
CA TYR A 9 5.68 -6.40 9.92
C TYR A 9 5.16 -6.05 11.32
N PHE A 10 5.38 -4.82 11.74
CA PHE A 10 4.72 -4.29 12.94
C PHE A 10 3.21 -4.08 12.69
N ASN A 11 2.43 -4.08 13.78
CA ASN A 11 1.00 -3.80 13.73
C ASN A 11 0.71 -2.30 13.51
N GLY A 12 0.98 -1.83 12.29
CA GLY A 12 0.76 -0.46 11.83
C GLY A 12 1.04 -0.32 10.33
N ARG A 13 0.81 0.87 9.76
CA ARG A 13 0.97 1.15 8.31
C ARG A 13 2.42 0.94 7.85
N GLY A 14 3.27 1.93 8.11
CA GLY A 14 4.68 1.95 7.73
C GLY A 14 4.92 1.56 6.26
N ARG A 15 6.04 0.88 6.00
CA ARG A 15 6.43 0.44 4.64
C ARG A 15 5.67 -0.82 4.15
N MET A 16 4.78 -1.40 4.96
CA MET A 16 3.96 -2.55 4.58
C MET A 16 2.58 -2.14 4.02
N GLU A 17 2.15 -0.89 4.25
CA GLU A 17 0.81 -0.44 3.85
C GLU A 17 0.60 -0.51 2.34
N CYS A 18 1.52 0.01 1.55
CA CYS A 18 1.46 -0.09 0.09
C CYS A 18 1.39 -1.53 -0.43
N ILE A 19 1.96 -2.51 0.29
CA ILE A 19 1.89 -3.93 -0.07
C ILE A 19 0.48 -4.47 0.20
N ARG A 20 -0.13 -4.11 1.34
CA ARG A 20 -1.52 -4.47 1.66
C ARG A 20 -2.49 -3.89 0.64
N TRP A 21 -2.33 -2.62 0.28
CA TRP A 21 -3.13 -1.95 -0.75
C TRP A 21 -3.04 -2.68 -2.09
N LEU A 22 -1.83 -3.04 -2.53
CA LEU A 22 -1.62 -3.70 -3.81
C LEU A 22 -2.21 -5.13 -3.85
N LEU A 23 -2.02 -5.91 -2.78
CA LEU A 23 -2.61 -7.25 -2.69
C LEU A 23 -4.14 -7.20 -2.64
N ALA A 24 -4.69 -6.27 -1.86
CA ALA A 24 -6.13 -6.10 -1.75
C ALA A 24 -6.76 -5.63 -3.07
N ALA A 25 -6.12 -4.70 -3.78
CA ALA A 25 -6.55 -4.28 -5.12
C ALA A 25 -6.47 -5.41 -6.16
N ALA A 26 -5.54 -6.36 -5.97
CA ALA A 26 -5.45 -7.57 -6.78
C ALA A 26 -6.44 -8.68 -6.36
N GLY A 27 -7.28 -8.46 -5.35
CA GLY A 27 -8.23 -9.45 -4.84
C GLY A 27 -7.57 -10.61 -4.11
N VAL A 28 -6.36 -10.41 -3.58
CA VAL A 28 -5.57 -11.46 -2.94
C VAL A 28 -5.75 -11.40 -1.44
N GLU A 29 -6.30 -12.47 -0.86
CA GLU A 29 -6.31 -12.66 0.59
C GLU A 29 -4.89 -12.96 1.09
N PHE A 30 -4.52 -12.33 2.19
CA PHE A 30 -3.23 -12.53 2.84
C PHE A 30 -3.38 -12.68 4.36
N GLU A 31 -2.34 -13.20 4.99
CA GLU A 31 -2.21 -13.31 6.43
C GLU A 31 -1.16 -12.33 6.95
N GLU A 32 -1.31 -11.88 8.20
CA GLU A 32 -0.34 -11.01 8.85
C GLU A 32 0.23 -11.69 10.10
N LYS A 33 1.55 -11.69 10.20
CA LYS A 33 2.29 -12.08 11.40
C LYS A 33 2.94 -10.83 11.98
N PHE A 34 2.34 -10.32 13.05
CA PHE A 34 2.82 -9.10 13.68
C PHE A 34 4.07 -9.35 14.51
N ILE A 35 5.02 -8.41 14.40
CA ILE A 35 6.15 -8.28 15.30
C ILE A 35 5.67 -7.41 16.46
N GLU A 36 5.48 -8.02 17.63
CA GLU A 36 4.98 -7.32 18.82
C GLU A 36 6.11 -6.97 19.79
N LYS A 37 7.16 -7.79 19.82
CA LYS A 37 8.30 -7.63 20.72
C LYS A 37 9.63 -7.75 19.97
N PRO A 38 10.73 -7.20 20.52
CA PRO A 38 12.06 -7.32 19.91
C PRO A 38 12.46 -8.78 19.61
N GLU A 39 12.06 -9.73 20.47
CA GLU A 39 12.39 -11.15 20.33
C GLU A 39 11.76 -11.78 19.07
N ASP A 40 10.61 -11.30 18.61
CA ASP A 40 9.97 -11.77 17.38
C ASP A 40 10.81 -11.41 16.15
N LEU A 41 11.35 -10.19 16.13
CA LEU A 41 12.25 -9.73 15.07
C LEU A 41 13.58 -10.48 15.12
N ASP A 42 14.12 -10.69 16.31
CA ASP A 42 15.38 -11.44 16.47
C ASP A 42 15.23 -12.90 16.04
N LYS A 43 14.07 -13.52 16.26
CA LYS A 43 13.77 -14.86 15.72
C LYS A 43 13.86 -14.90 14.18
N LEU A 44 13.27 -13.91 13.49
CA LEU A 44 13.31 -13.79 12.02
C LEU A 44 14.71 -13.49 11.49
N LYS A 45 15.55 -12.79 12.26
CA LYS A 45 16.96 -12.60 11.91
C LYS A 45 17.75 -13.89 12.08
N ASN A 46 17.59 -14.56 13.21
CA ASN A 46 18.37 -15.73 13.60
C ASN A 46 18.03 -16.97 12.76
N ASP A 47 16.80 -17.10 12.26
CA ASP A 47 16.40 -18.20 11.37
C ASP A 47 16.78 -17.97 9.89
N GLY A 48 17.46 -16.87 9.58
CA GLY A 48 17.92 -16.52 8.24
C GLY A 48 16.81 -16.04 7.28
N SER A 49 15.60 -15.76 7.79
CA SER A 49 14.48 -15.28 6.95
C SER A 49 14.71 -13.89 6.37
N LEU A 50 15.47 -13.03 7.08
CA LEU A 50 15.69 -11.64 6.69
C LEU A 50 17.08 -11.45 6.09
N MET A 51 17.18 -11.50 4.75
CA MET A 51 18.44 -11.32 4.02
C MET A 51 19.24 -10.07 4.45
N PHE A 52 18.54 -8.97 4.74
CA PHE A 52 19.13 -7.70 5.19
C PHE A 52 18.75 -7.35 6.64
N GLN A 53 18.32 -8.33 7.44
CA GLN A 53 17.96 -8.16 8.86
C GLN A 53 16.86 -7.09 9.11
N GLN A 54 16.05 -6.81 8.09
CA GLN A 54 15.03 -5.76 8.07
C GLN A 54 13.70 -6.33 7.60
N VAL A 55 12.61 -5.70 8.04
CA VAL A 55 11.26 -5.83 7.48
C VAL A 55 10.89 -4.55 6.72
N PRO A 56 9.97 -4.58 5.74
CA PRO A 56 9.01 -5.64 5.37
C PRO A 56 9.63 -6.96 4.88
N MET A 57 8.98 -8.08 5.23
CA MET A 57 9.20 -9.38 4.62
C MET A 57 7.85 -10.02 4.26
N VAL A 58 7.78 -10.66 3.09
CA VAL A 58 6.59 -11.37 2.62
C VAL A 58 6.97 -12.79 2.19
N GLU A 59 6.28 -13.78 2.77
CA GLU A 59 6.29 -15.15 2.28
C GLU A 59 5.28 -15.27 1.14
N ILE A 60 5.74 -15.56 -0.08
CA ILE A 60 4.87 -15.70 -1.26
C ILE A 60 5.51 -16.63 -2.29
N ASP A 61 4.72 -17.56 -2.84
CA ASP A 61 5.16 -18.52 -3.88
C ASP A 61 6.45 -19.29 -3.53
N GLY A 62 6.62 -19.64 -2.25
CA GLY A 62 7.79 -20.36 -1.75
C GLY A 62 9.03 -19.49 -1.52
N MET A 63 8.94 -18.17 -1.74
CA MET A 63 10.00 -17.20 -1.48
C MET A 63 9.76 -16.45 -0.17
N LYS A 64 10.85 -16.00 0.45
CA LYS A 64 10.84 -14.99 1.53
C LYS A 64 11.41 -13.69 0.96
N LEU A 65 10.55 -12.84 0.43
CA LEU A 65 10.96 -11.58 -0.20
C LEU A 65 11.08 -10.48 0.85
N VAL A 66 12.22 -9.77 0.83
CA VAL A 66 12.47 -8.54 1.61
C VAL A 66 12.65 -7.37 0.65
N GLN A 67 12.72 -6.15 1.19
CA GLN A 67 12.71 -4.87 0.45
C GLN A 67 11.37 -4.56 -0.22
N THR A 68 10.72 -3.49 0.25
CA THR A 68 9.37 -3.08 -0.17
C THR A 68 9.23 -3.02 -1.70
N ARG A 69 10.18 -2.39 -2.39
CA ARG A 69 10.15 -2.26 -3.86
C ARG A 69 10.20 -3.61 -4.57
N ALA A 70 11.04 -4.53 -4.11
CA ALA A 70 11.14 -5.86 -4.70
C ALA A 70 9.84 -6.66 -4.52
N ILE A 71 9.23 -6.59 -3.34
CA ILE A 71 7.94 -7.21 -3.03
C ILE A 71 6.83 -6.64 -3.93
N LEU A 72 6.73 -5.32 -4.04
CA LEU A 72 5.74 -4.64 -4.89
C LEU A 72 5.93 -4.98 -6.37
N ASN A 73 7.17 -5.00 -6.87
CA ASN A 73 7.47 -5.36 -8.26
C ASN A 73 7.01 -6.78 -8.57
N TYR A 74 7.24 -7.72 -7.65
CA TYR A 74 6.81 -9.11 -7.80
C TYR A 74 5.28 -9.22 -7.87
N ILE A 75 4.59 -8.62 -6.90
CA ILE A 75 3.11 -8.64 -6.82
C ILE A 75 2.50 -7.99 -8.07
N ALA A 76 2.97 -6.80 -8.45
CA ALA A 76 2.46 -6.09 -9.61
C ALA A 76 2.65 -6.88 -10.91
N THR A 77 3.80 -7.55 -11.06
CA THR A 77 4.05 -8.43 -12.21
C THR A 77 3.12 -9.64 -12.21
N LYS A 78 3.02 -10.33 -11.07
CA LYS A 78 2.21 -11.55 -10.91
C LYS A 78 0.73 -11.32 -11.24
N TYR A 79 0.20 -10.15 -10.88
CA TYR A 79 -1.23 -9.83 -11.05
C TYR A 79 -1.51 -8.84 -12.19
N ASN A 80 -0.59 -8.68 -13.15
CA ASN A 80 -0.78 -7.86 -14.35
C ASN A 80 -1.10 -6.37 -14.09
N LEU A 81 -0.53 -5.81 -13.02
CA LEU A 81 -0.66 -4.40 -12.61
C LEU A 81 0.61 -3.58 -12.94
N TYR A 82 1.44 -4.07 -13.88
CA TYR A 82 2.77 -3.53 -14.14
C TYR A 82 3.05 -3.30 -15.63
N GLY A 83 2.05 -2.79 -16.36
CA GLY A 83 2.16 -2.42 -17.78
C GLY A 83 2.35 -3.61 -18.72
N LYS A 84 2.08 -3.41 -20.01
CA LYS A 84 2.22 -4.47 -21.03
C LYS A 84 3.62 -4.58 -21.62
N ASP A 85 4.39 -3.49 -21.56
CA ASP A 85 5.71 -3.40 -22.17
C ASP A 85 6.69 -2.57 -21.33
N MET A 86 7.95 -2.52 -21.78
CA MET A 86 9.02 -1.81 -21.08
C MET A 86 8.77 -0.30 -20.96
N LYS A 87 8.08 0.32 -21.92
CA LYS A 87 7.81 1.76 -21.88
C LYS A 87 6.74 2.08 -20.84
N GLU A 88 5.65 1.31 -20.82
CA GLU A 88 4.64 1.46 -19.78
C GLU A 88 5.20 1.18 -18.38
N ARG A 89 6.05 0.16 -18.23
CA ARG A 89 6.76 -0.11 -16.96
C ARG A 89 7.60 1.08 -16.51
N ALA A 90 8.37 1.67 -17.40
CA ALA A 90 9.20 2.83 -17.06
C ALA A 90 8.36 4.03 -16.57
N LEU A 91 7.19 4.27 -17.18
CA LEU A 91 6.27 5.32 -16.71
C LEU A 91 5.68 4.97 -15.34
N ILE A 92 5.23 3.72 -15.16
CA ILE A 92 4.70 3.24 -13.88
C ILE A 92 5.75 3.36 -12.77
N ASP A 93 7.01 3.04 -13.04
CA ASP A 93 8.11 3.18 -12.08
C ASP A 93 8.36 4.63 -11.73
N MET A 94 8.46 5.51 -12.73
CA MET A 94 8.64 6.94 -12.52
C MET A 94 7.54 7.54 -11.64
N TYR A 95 6.28 7.17 -11.90
CA TYR A 95 5.14 7.62 -11.12
C TYR A 95 5.13 7.03 -9.71
N SER A 96 5.40 5.73 -9.57
CA SER A 96 5.42 5.04 -8.27
C SER A 96 6.54 5.57 -7.37
N GLU A 97 7.71 5.88 -7.90
CA GLU A 97 8.82 6.48 -7.15
C GLU A 97 8.50 7.91 -6.71
N GLY A 98 7.83 8.70 -7.57
CA GLY A 98 7.34 10.03 -7.18
C GLY A 98 6.30 9.97 -6.05
N VAL A 99 5.41 8.97 -6.08
CA VAL A 99 4.49 8.68 -4.96
C VAL A 99 5.26 8.29 -3.71
N ALA A 100 6.25 7.40 -3.82
CA ALA A 100 7.04 6.92 -2.70
C ALA A 100 7.81 8.06 -2.00
N ASP A 101 8.38 9.00 -2.75
CA ASP A 101 9.09 10.15 -2.16
C ASP A 101 8.18 10.99 -1.25
N LEU A 102 6.98 11.35 -1.72
CA LEU A 102 6.05 12.13 -0.91
C LEU A 102 5.45 11.29 0.22
N GLY A 103 5.11 10.03 -0.06
CA GLY A 103 4.62 9.07 0.93
C GLY A 103 5.60 8.87 2.08
N GLU A 104 6.90 8.75 1.80
CA GLU A 104 7.94 8.65 2.82
C GLU A 104 8.04 9.93 3.66
N MET A 105 7.89 11.13 3.06
CA MET A 105 7.87 12.38 3.83
C MET A 105 6.69 12.44 4.82
N ILE A 106 5.50 12.01 4.39
CA ILE A 106 4.29 11.99 5.23
C ILE A 106 4.42 10.89 6.31
N MET A 107 4.87 9.69 5.95
CA MET A 107 5.04 8.56 6.86
C MET A 107 6.00 8.88 8.01
N HIS A 108 7.09 9.61 7.77
CA HIS A 108 8.04 9.97 8.81
C HIS A 108 7.61 11.19 9.65
N PHE A 109 6.59 11.95 9.23
CA PHE A 109 6.15 13.16 9.93
C PHE A 109 5.77 12.92 11.40
N PRO A 110 5.03 11.86 11.78
CA PRO A 110 4.71 11.58 13.18
C PRO A 110 5.95 11.36 14.07
N LEU A 111 7.06 10.89 13.49
CA LEU A 111 8.34 10.62 14.17
C LEU A 111 9.25 11.85 14.29
N CYS A 112 8.85 12.97 13.67
CA CYS A 112 9.62 14.22 13.68
C CYS A 112 9.67 14.82 15.10
N PRO A 113 10.85 15.32 15.56
CA PRO A 113 10.95 16.03 16.83
C PRO A 113 9.96 17.21 16.91
N PRO A 114 9.36 17.51 18.08
CA PRO A 114 8.36 18.56 18.21
C PRO A 114 8.81 19.93 17.67
N ALA A 115 10.09 20.28 17.88
CA ALA A 115 10.67 21.55 17.41
C ALA A 115 10.75 21.68 15.88
N GLU A 116 10.71 20.57 15.14
CA GLU A 116 10.85 20.54 13.69
C GLU A 116 9.51 20.27 12.97
N LYS A 117 8.44 19.96 13.71
CA LYS A 117 7.15 19.57 13.12
C LYS A 117 6.57 20.65 12.20
N ASP A 118 6.55 21.92 12.61
CA ASP A 118 5.97 22.98 11.80
C ASP A 118 6.72 23.20 10.48
N ALA A 119 8.06 23.16 10.55
CA ALA A 119 8.91 23.28 9.36
C ALA A 119 8.71 22.08 8.42
N LYS A 120 8.65 20.87 8.96
CA LYS A 120 8.42 19.64 8.19
C LYS A 120 7.03 19.64 7.54
N LEU A 121 6.00 20.03 8.26
CA LEU A 121 4.63 20.12 7.75
C LEU A 121 4.52 21.16 6.63
N THR A 122 5.16 22.32 6.80
CA THR A 122 5.23 23.37 5.77
C THR A 122 5.90 22.84 4.50
N LEU A 123 7.03 22.14 4.64
CA LEU A 123 7.72 21.52 3.51
C LEU A 123 6.86 20.46 2.80
N ILE A 124 6.18 19.60 3.56
CA ILE A 124 5.28 18.58 2.98
C ILE A 124 4.17 19.27 2.19
N ARG A 125 3.50 20.28 2.76
CA ARG A 125 2.44 21.04 2.07
C ARG A 125 2.95 21.67 0.77
N GLU A 126 4.09 22.35 0.83
CA GLU A 126 4.72 22.98 -0.35
C GLU A 126 5.01 21.95 -1.45
N LYS A 127 5.63 20.82 -1.09
CA LYS A 127 5.96 19.74 -2.03
C LYS A 127 4.71 19.11 -2.62
N THR A 128 3.69 18.86 -1.81
CA THR A 128 2.39 18.34 -2.25
C THR A 128 1.77 19.26 -3.29
N THR A 129 1.65 20.57 -3.00
CA THR A 129 0.91 21.51 -3.87
C THR A 129 1.69 21.97 -5.09
N ASN A 130 3.02 22.08 -5.01
CA ASN A 130 3.81 22.72 -6.06
C ASN A 130 4.63 21.74 -6.91
N ARG A 131 4.78 20.48 -6.46
CA ARG A 131 5.60 19.48 -7.15
C ARG A 131 4.79 18.24 -7.53
N TYR A 132 4.30 17.50 -6.54
CA TYR A 132 3.80 16.14 -6.79
C TYR A 132 2.38 16.12 -7.37
N LEU A 133 1.40 16.75 -6.72
CA LEU A 133 0.03 16.73 -7.23
C LEU A 133 -0.13 17.40 -8.61
N PRO A 134 0.52 18.55 -8.90
CA PRO A 134 0.49 19.11 -10.25
C PRO A 134 1.05 18.17 -11.32
N ALA A 135 2.08 17.38 -10.99
CA ALA A 135 2.66 16.43 -11.95
C ALA A 135 1.64 15.35 -12.35
N PHE A 136 0.96 14.73 -11.37
CA PHE A 136 -0.05 13.71 -11.65
C PHE A 136 -1.31 14.28 -12.30
N GLU A 137 -1.78 15.45 -11.86
CA GLU A 137 -2.91 16.15 -12.50
C GLU A 137 -2.61 16.44 -13.97
N ASN A 138 -1.38 16.88 -14.29
CA ASN A 138 -0.95 17.14 -15.65
C ASN A 138 -0.85 15.86 -16.50
N VAL A 139 -0.42 14.73 -15.93
CA VAL A 139 -0.44 13.43 -16.61
C VAL A 139 -1.87 13.12 -17.06
N LEU A 140 -2.83 13.10 -16.14
CA LEU A 140 -4.24 12.83 -16.45
C LEU A 140 -4.81 13.82 -17.49
N LYS A 141 -4.47 15.11 -17.35
CA LYS A 141 -4.90 16.15 -18.30
C LYS A 141 -4.31 15.95 -19.70
N SER A 142 -3.07 15.46 -19.81
CA SER A 142 -2.35 15.35 -21.08
C SER A 142 -2.98 14.34 -22.04
N HIS A 143 -3.50 13.23 -21.50
CA HIS A 143 -4.09 12.15 -22.29
C HIS A 143 -5.61 12.02 -22.12
N GLY A 144 -6.21 12.62 -21.07
CA GLY A 144 -7.65 12.61 -20.85
C GLY A 144 -8.24 11.22 -20.60
N GLN A 145 -7.45 10.32 -20.01
CA GLN A 145 -7.85 8.94 -19.69
C GLN A 145 -8.07 8.78 -18.18
N ASP A 146 -8.71 7.69 -17.79
CA ASP A 146 -9.09 7.44 -16.39
C ASP A 146 -7.93 6.93 -15.53
N TYR A 147 -6.92 6.31 -16.16
CA TYR A 147 -5.74 5.74 -15.52
C TYR A 147 -4.46 6.45 -15.98
N LEU A 148 -3.43 6.45 -15.13
CA LEU A 148 -2.16 7.12 -15.38
C LEU A 148 -1.40 6.55 -16.60
N VAL A 149 -1.53 5.25 -16.86
CA VAL A 149 -0.75 4.57 -17.91
C VAL A 149 -1.63 3.59 -18.67
N GLY A 150 -1.57 3.63 -20.00
CA GLY A 150 -2.13 2.59 -20.88
C GLY A 150 -3.66 2.43 -20.83
N ASN A 151 -4.38 3.43 -20.28
CA ASN A 151 -5.82 3.37 -20.00
C ASN A 151 -6.25 2.09 -19.26
N LYS A 152 -5.41 1.60 -18.36
CA LYS A 152 -5.67 0.39 -17.57
C LYS A 152 -5.10 0.58 -16.16
N LEU A 153 -5.82 0.04 -15.17
CA LEU A 153 -5.36 0.05 -13.77
C LEU A 153 -3.97 -0.57 -13.65
N SER A 154 -3.08 0.15 -12.97
CA SER A 154 -1.73 -0.28 -12.64
C SER A 154 -1.43 -0.01 -11.16
N ARG A 155 -0.26 -0.47 -10.67
CA ARG A 155 0.18 -0.14 -9.32
C ARG A 155 0.37 1.37 -9.09
N ALA A 156 0.68 2.15 -10.13
CA ALA A 156 0.88 3.59 -9.98
C ALA A 156 -0.43 4.27 -9.57
N ASP A 157 -1.54 3.84 -10.15
CA ASP A 157 -2.90 4.28 -9.82
C ASP A 157 -3.24 3.95 -8.35
N ILE A 158 -2.98 2.70 -7.94
CA ILE A 158 -3.29 2.21 -6.59
C ILE A 158 -2.49 2.98 -5.53
N HIS A 159 -1.18 3.16 -5.75
CA HIS A 159 -0.32 3.90 -4.82
C HIS A 159 -0.63 5.40 -4.81
N LEU A 160 -1.02 5.98 -5.94
CA LEU A 160 -1.46 7.37 -5.98
C LEU A 160 -2.74 7.56 -5.13
N VAL A 161 -3.72 6.67 -5.23
CA VAL A 161 -4.92 6.72 -4.40
C VAL A 161 -4.58 6.59 -2.90
N GLU A 162 -3.72 5.64 -2.53
CA GLU A 162 -3.21 5.50 -1.15
C GLU A 162 -2.60 6.82 -0.65
N LEU A 163 -1.75 7.45 -1.46
CA LEU A 163 -1.13 8.74 -1.13
C LEU A 163 -2.16 9.87 -0.99
N LEU A 164 -3.18 9.93 -1.85
CA LEU A 164 -4.23 10.95 -1.78
C LEU A 164 -4.99 10.86 -0.45
N TYR A 165 -5.23 9.65 0.07
CA TYR A 165 -5.82 9.49 1.39
C TYR A 165 -4.91 10.02 2.50
N TYR A 166 -3.59 9.77 2.44
CA TYR A 166 -2.67 10.37 3.40
C TYR A 166 -2.63 11.90 3.33
N VAL A 167 -2.73 12.46 2.12
CA VAL A 167 -2.82 13.91 1.93
C VAL A 167 -4.12 14.46 2.49
N GLU A 168 -5.25 13.75 2.31
CA GLU A 168 -6.54 14.14 2.87
C GLU A 168 -6.55 14.10 4.40
N GLU A 169 -5.97 13.06 5.00
CA GLU A 169 -5.78 12.96 6.45
C GLU A 169 -4.89 14.08 7.00
N LEU A 170 -3.87 14.49 6.25
CA LEU A 170 -2.93 15.54 6.63
C LEU A 170 -3.57 16.94 6.55
N ASP A 171 -4.20 17.26 5.42
CA ASP A 171 -4.94 18.51 5.19
C ASP A 171 -5.81 18.38 3.92
N PRO A 172 -7.15 18.23 4.04
CA PRO A 172 -8.02 17.99 2.90
C PRO A 172 -8.07 19.15 1.90
N ARG A 173 -7.65 20.36 2.32
CA ARG A 173 -7.60 21.54 1.43
C ARG A 173 -6.53 21.41 0.36
N LEU A 174 -5.51 20.58 0.57
CA LEU A 174 -4.43 20.37 -0.41
C LEU A 174 -4.94 19.74 -1.71
N LEU A 175 -6.07 19.05 -1.67
CA LEU A 175 -6.70 18.44 -2.84
C LEU A 175 -7.66 19.39 -3.58
N ALA A 176 -7.94 20.59 -3.05
CA ALA A 176 -8.97 21.50 -3.57
C ALA A 176 -8.79 21.84 -5.06
N ASN A 177 -7.55 22.03 -5.50
CA ASN A 177 -7.22 22.51 -6.84
C ASN A 177 -6.87 21.39 -7.84
N PHE A 178 -7.08 20.13 -7.48
CA PHE A 178 -6.73 18.96 -8.30
C PHE A 178 -7.96 18.11 -8.61
N PRO A 179 -8.90 18.63 -9.44
CA PRO A 179 -10.16 17.95 -9.71
C PRO A 179 -9.99 16.63 -10.47
N LEU A 180 -8.97 16.49 -11.32
CA LEU A 180 -8.71 15.21 -12.00
C LEU A 180 -8.13 14.19 -11.04
N LEU A 181 -7.36 14.56 -10.02
CA LEU A 181 -6.95 13.60 -8.98
C LEU A 181 -8.09 13.19 -8.05
N LYS A 182 -9.08 14.06 -7.85
CA LYS A 182 -10.30 13.73 -7.11
C LYS A 182 -11.27 12.83 -7.87
N LYS A 183 -11.23 12.87 -9.21
CA LYS A 183 -12.17 12.17 -10.09
C LYS A 183 -11.52 10.99 -10.83
N GLY A 184 -10.39 11.27 -11.45
CA GLY A 184 -9.52 10.31 -12.14
C GLY A 184 -8.82 9.39 -11.15
N VAL A 185 -8.40 8.23 -11.63
CA VAL A 185 -8.03 7.07 -10.81
C VAL A 185 -9.21 6.46 -10.04
N GLY A 186 -10.43 6.97 -10.27
CA GLY A 186 -11.66 6.47 -9.68
C GLY A 186 -11.79 6.76 -8.19
N PHE A 187 -11.19 7.83 -7.65
CA PHE A 187 -11.30 8.20 -6.24
C PHE A 187 -12.72 8.65 -5.85
N PRO A 188 -13.32 8.11 -4.76
CA PRO A 188 -12.86 6.92 -4.04
C PRO A 188 -13.19 5.67 -4.86
N LEU A 189 -12.21 4.76 -5.06
CA LEU A 189 -12.49 3.52 -5.80
C LEU A 189 -13.49 2.77 -4.93
N PRO A 190 -14.75 2.54 -5.37
CA PRO A 190 -15.81 2.07 -4.47
C PRO A 190 -15.49 0.71 -3.82
N TRP A 191 -14.61 -0.07 -4.43
CA TRP A 191 -14.09 -1.34 -3.92
C TRP A 191 -12.84 -1.20 -3.01
N LEU A 192 -12.13 -0.07 -3.01
CA LEU A 192 -11.06 0.24 -2.05
C LEU A 192 -11.58 0.97 -0.80
N GLU A 193 -12.75 1.62 -0.85
CA GLU A 193 -13.40 2.19 0.33
C GLU A 193 -13.59 1.19 1.48
N PRO A 194 -14.08 -0.05 1.25
CA PRO A 194 -14.18 -1.07 2.29
C PRO A 194 -12.82 -1.47 2.88
N ILE A 195 -11.77 -1.48 2.05
CA ILE A 195 -10.40 -1.73 2.48
C ILE A 195 -10.01 -0.60 3.44
N GLN A 196 -10.04 0.66 2.99
CA GLN A 196 -9.72 1.80 3.83
C GLN A 196 -10.55 1.87 5.13
N ARG A 197 -11.87 1.68 5.07
CA ARG A 197 -12.73 1.68 6.28
C ARG A 197 -12.40 0.53 7.22
N GLY A 198 -12.05 -0.63 6.70
CA GLY A 198 -11.56 -1.76 7.49
C GLY A 198 -10.26 -1.43 8.23
N TRP A 199 -9.32 -0.75 7.55
CA TRP A 199 -8.06 -0.31 8.14
C TRP A 199 -8.25 0.80 9.17
N VAL A 200 -9.02 1.84 8.86
CA VAL A 200 -9.33 2.95 9.79
C VAL A 200 -10.06 2.44 11.03
N ALA A 201 -11.05 1.57 10.88
CA ALA A 201 -11.75 0.96 12.02
C ALA A 201 -10.81 0.08 12.86
N ALA A 202 -9.90 -0.66 12.22
CA ALA A 202 -8.87 -1.40 12.93
C ALA A 202 -7.91 -0.47 13.67
N GLU A 203 -7.47 0.65 13.09
CA GLU A 203 -6.61 1.66 13.75
C GLU A 203 -7.30 2.33 14.94
N ASP A 204 -8.56 2.70 14.80
CA ASP A 204 -9.39 3.27 15.87
C ASP A 204 -9.53 2.28 17.05
N SER A 205 -9.78 0.99 16.73
CA SER A 205 -9.88 -0.05 17.76
C SER A 205 -8.55 -0.38 18.45
N ARG A 206 -7.41 -0.06 17.81
CA ARG A 206 -6.05 -0.27 18.34
C ARG A 206 -5.56 0.87 19.24
N GLY A 207 -6.34 1.93 19.44
CA GLY A 207 -5.97 3.07 20.30
C GLY A 207 -4.86 3.97 19.72
N SER A 208 -4.43 3.71 18.48
CA SER A 208 -3.61 4.60 17.66
C SER A 208 -4.48 5.74 17.16
N ARG A 209 -4.43 6.88 17.86
CA ARG A 209 -5.31 8.05 17.75
C ARG A 209 -5.65 8.46 16.30
N SER A 210 -6.95 8.54 16.03
CA SER A 210 -7.56 9.25 14.91
C SER A 210 -7.85 10.70 15.26
N ARG A 211 -7.77 11.57 14.23
CA ARG A 211 -8.35 12.93 14.00
C ARG A 211 -8.21 14.01 15.09
N SER A 212 -8.21 13.67 16.36
CA SER A 212 -8.13 14.54 17.54
C SER A 212 -6.73 15.04 17.90
N GLU A 213 -5.66 14.44 17.37
CA GLU A 213 -4.29 14.99 17.47
C GLU A 213 -4.01 16.10 16.43
N TRP A 214 -4.83 16.19 15.38
CA TRP A 214 -4.66 17.14 14.28
C TRP A 214 -5.44 18.43 14.48
N GLU A 215 -6.51 18.40 15.28
CA GLU A 215 -7.20 19.59 15.75
C GLU A 215 -6.63 20.00 17.11
N GLY A 216 -5.71 20.96 17.10
CA GLY A 216 -5.23 21.59 18.32
C GLY A 216 -6.39 22.09 19.18
N LYS A 217 -6.62 21.45 20.33
CA LYS A 217 -7.34 22.07 21.44
C LYS A 217 -6.33 22.57 22.46
N GLY A 218 -6.33 23.89 22.64
CA GLY A 218 -5.58 24.57 23.69
C GLY A 218 -6.06 24.20 25.10
N LEU A 219 -5.13 24.37 26.04
CA LEU A 219 -5.28 24.62 27.48
C LEU A 219 -6.48 23.99 28.21
N GLY A 220 -6.19 23.07 29.13
CA GLY A 220 -7.05 22.74 30.27
C GLY A 220 -7.15 21.24 30.56
N GLU A 221 -6.41 20.82 31.59
CA GLU A 221 -6.63 19.65 32.45
C GLU A 221 -7.65 18.58 32.00
N ARG A 222 -7.19 17.32 31.92
CA ARG A 222 -7.67 16.26 32.80
C ARG A 222 -6.76 15.03 32.78
N GLN A 223 -6.24 14.72 33.96
CA GLN A 223 -5.60 13.47 34.34
C GLN A 223 -6.63 12.32 34.39
N ALA A 224 -6.05 11.10 34.44
CA ALA A 224 -6.53 9.88 35.08
C ALA A 224 -7.13 8.79 34.18
N GLY A 225 -6.32 7.72 34.01
CA GLY A 225 -6.77 6.33 34.19
C GLY A 225 -7.31 5.60 32.96
N CYS A 226 -6.55 4.61 32.47
CA CYS A 226 -6.96 3.21 32.71
C CYS A 226 -5.80 2.25 32.38
N MET A 227 -5.44 1.44 33.39
CA MET A 227 -4.61 0.25 33.28
C MET A 227 -5.44 -0.92 32.70
N VAL A 228 -4.75 -1.80 31.98
CA VAL A 228 -4.98 -3.25 31.86
C VAL A 228 -6.40 -3.70 31.47
N GLN A 229 -6.53 -4.29 30.28
CA GLN A 229 -7.11 -5.63 30.15
C GLN A 229 -6.68 -6.26 28.81
N GLY A 230 -5.91 -7.33 28.90
CA GLY A 230 -5.66 -8.22 27.77
C GLY A 230 -6.92 -8.99 27.43
N GLN A 231 -7.29 -9.00 26.15
CA GLN A 231 -8.14 -10.04 25.59
C GLN A 231 -7.64 -10.41 24.20
N ASN A 232 -7.27 -11.68 24.11
CA ASN A 232 -7.02 -12.46 22.91
C ASN A 232 -8.29 -12.47 22.03
N ARG A 233 -8.24 -11.90 20.82
CA ARG A 233 -9.24 -12.03 19.74
C ARG A 233 -8.46 -11.88 18.43
N GLY A 234 -8.27 -12.92 17.63
CA GLY A 234 -9.31 -13.64 16.90
C GLY A 234 -9.33 -13.09 15.47
N SER A 235 -8.78 -13.85 14.52
CA SER A 235 -8.64 -13.53 13.10
C SER A 235 -9.85 -12.79 12.52
N THR A 236 -9.65 -11.59 12.01
CA THR A 236 -10.66 -10.87 11.23
C THR A 236 -10.83 -11.60 9.90
N SER A 237 -11.88 -12.43 9.77
CA SER A 237 -12.12 -13.21 8.55
C SER A 237 -12.60 -12.33 7.41
N VAL A 238 -12.02 -12.53 6.23
CA VAL A 238 -12.26 -11.84 4.95
C VAL A 238 -13.63 -12.19 4.31
N LEU A 239 -14.58 -12.76 5.06
CA LEU A 239 -15.88 -13.20 4.54
C LEU A 239 -16.83 -12.06 4.13
N GLY A 240 -16.60 -10.83 4.58
CA GLY A 240 -17.35 -9.64 4.11
C GLY A 240 -16.91 -9.11 2.73
N PHE A 241 -15.82 -9.62 2.17
CA PHE A 241 -15.07 -8.96 1.09
C PHE A 241 -15.47 -9.42 -0.33
N GLN A 242 -16.25 -10.48 -0.47
CA GLN A 242 -16.45 -11.15 -1.76
C GLN A 242 -17.62 -10.61 -2.61
N LYS A 243 -18.42 -9.65 -2.11
CA LYS A 243 -19.61 -9.15 -2.81
C LYS A 243 -19.38 -7.93 -3.72
N ALA A 244 -18.17 -7.37 -3.78
CA ALA A 244 -17.93 -6.07 -4.42
C ALA A 244 -17.05 -6.08 -5.68
N VAL A 245 -16.61 -7.26 -6.16
CA VAL A 245 -15.76 -7.36 -7.36
C VAL A 245 -16.58 -7.99 -8.50
N PRO A 246 -16.80 -7.30 -9.64
CA PRO A 246 -17.29 -7.94 -10.85
C PRO A 246 -16.19 -8.87 -11.41
N ASP A 247 -16.57 -10.08 -11.83
CA ASP A 247 -15.69 -11.08 -12.44
C ASP A 247 -14.79 -10.47 -13.54
N LEU A 248 -13.51 -10.24 -13.23
CA LEU A 248 -12.48 -9.84 -14.20
C LEU A 248 -11.38 -10.91 -14.35
N ALA A 249 -11.62 -12.13 -13.88
CA ALA A 249 -10.73 -13.26 -14.12
C ALA A 249 -11.36 -14.20 -15.14
N GLU A 250 -11.06 -14.00 -16.43
CA GLU A 250 -11.17 -15.13 -17.35
C GLU A 250 -10.21 -16.23 -16.89
N PRO A 251 -10.65 -17.50 -16.83
CA PRO A 251 -9.79 -18.59 -16.40
C PRO A 251 -8.64 -18.77 -17.39
N LEU A 252 -7.42 -18.86 -16.86
CA LEU A 252 -6.21 -19.22 -17.61
C LEU A 252 -6.48 -20.44 -18.52
N PRO A 253 -6.03 -20.44 -19.79
CA PRO A 253 -6.15 -21.62 -20.63
C PRO A 253 -5.37 -22.77 -20.00
N LYS A 254 -6.06 -23.89 -19.77
CA LYS A 254 -5.46 -25.14 -19.31
C LYS A 254 -4.35 -25.53 -20.27
N THR A 255 -3.11 -25.56 -19.79
CA THR A 255 -2.01 -26.19 -20.52
C THR A 255 -2.30 -27.68 -20.61
N SER A 256 -2.69 -28.14 -21.80
CA SER A 256 -2.76 -29.56 -22.11
C SER A 256 -1.32 -30.07 -22.22
N SER A 257 -0.93 -30.90 -21.27
CA SER A 257 0.22 -31.77 -21.41
C SER A 257 -0.05 -32.75 -22.55
N ASN A 258 0.68 -32.62 -23.65
CA ASN A 258 0.82 -33.70 -24.62
C ASN A 258 2.30 -34.08 -24.71
N PRO A 259 2.68 -35.33 -24.41
CA PRO A 259 4.05 -35.78 -24.50
C PRO A 259 4.34 -36.26 -25.92
N GLY A 260 5.49 -35.86 -26.45
CA GLY A 260 6.10 -36.51 -27.61
C GLY A 260 6.49 -35.53 -28.69
N TYR A 261 7.80 -35.30 -28.83
CA TYR A 261 8.52 -35.54 -30.08
C TYR A 261 9.98 -35.86 -29.76
N LEU A 262 10.41 -37.01 -30.27
CA LEU A 262 11.76 -37.55 -30.32
C LEU A 262 12.51 -36.95 -31.54
N VAL A 263 13.82 -36.68 -31.36
CA VAL A 263 14.92 -36.81 -32.36
C VAL A 263 14.95 -35.73 -33.48
N SER A 264 16.04 -34.97 -33.71
CA SER A 264 17.36 -35.43 -34.16
C SER A 264 18.44 -34.36 -33.99
N GLU A 265 19.65 -34.80 -33.63
CA GLU A 265 20.92 -34.15 -33.94
C GLU A 265 21.12 -34.13 -35.46
N HIS A 266 21.63 -33.02 -35.99
CA HIS A 266 22.69 -33.03 -37.02
C HIS A 266 23.18 -31.60 -37.37
N HIS A 267 24.52 -31.52 -37.42
CA HIS A 267 25.42 -30.49 -37.96
C HIS A 267 25.77 -29.31 -37.04
#